data_AF-A0A967WYU2-F1
#
_entry.id   AF-A0A967WYU2-F1
#
_cell.length_a   1.000
_cell.length_b   1.000
_cell.length_c   1.000
_cell.angle_alpha   90.00
_cell.angle_beta   90.00
_cell.angle_gamma   90.00
#
_symmetry.space_group_name_H-M   'P 1'
#
loop_
_entity.id
_entity.type
_entity.pdbx_description
1 polymer ?
#
loop_
_entity_poly.entity_id
_entity_poly.type
_entity_poly.pdbx_seq_one_letter_code
_entity_poly.pdbx_strand_id
1 'polypeptide(L)'
;MAKRQTISPSTLQRARKANVLGLQHYERWDIDEAIKSFNEAIRLNPEEAEYHLNLARALARYGDFDAARRALGSYIRFEPNKELAERFEQLFGEGMDEVETLVTQQMTRKEMPLEVVGAAVQMWMEYRICIGRRPLIIRKPETWASALDYTIRKINFAELTQREIAELYGVSPSTVRAYHNDLIQALDIMPCDYRYFRGEENPLDKLVEAAAMLEELEERFRRP
;
A
#
# COMPACT_ATOMS: atom_id res chain seq x y z
N MET A 1 -26.97 10.94 22.63
CA MET A 1 -27.14 10.33 21.30
C MET A 1 -26.96 11.43 20.26
N ALA A 2 -25.86 11.42 19.50
CA ALA A 2 -25.64 12.42 18.45
C ALA A 2 -26.71 12.23 17.37
N LYS A 3 -27.38 13.32 16.96
CA LYS A 3 -28.33 13.30 15.85
C LYS A 3 -27.56 12.87 14.59
N ARG A 4 -27.92 11.74 13.99
CA ARG A 4 -27.47 11.40 12.62
C ARG A 4 -27.78 12.60 11.73
N GLN A 5 -26.75 13.19 11.13
CA GLN A 5 -26.95 14.26 10.16
C GLN A 5 -27.81 13.72 9.02
N THR A 6 -28.98 14.32 8.80
CA THR A 6 -29.80 14.01 7.63
C THR A 6 -29.13 14.63 6.41
N ILE A 7 -28.31 13.85 5.72
CA ILE A 7 -27.59 14.29 4.51
C ILE A 7 -28.57 14.28 3.33
N SER A 8 -28.63 15.39 2.58
CA SER A 8 -29.55 15.47 1.43
C SER A 8 -29.17 14.48 0.32
N PRO A 9 -30.13 13.97 -0.48
CA PRO A 9 -29.83 13.11 -1.62
C PRO A 9 -28.85 13.73 -2.62
N SER A 10 -28.94 15.04 -2.85
CA SER A 10 -27.99 15.78 -3.70
C SER A 10 -26.56 15.76 -3.14
N THR A 11 -26.41 15.82 -1.82
CA THR A 11 -25.11 15.76 -1.15
C THR A 11 -24.52 14.35 -1.21
N LEU A 12 -25.34 13.32 -0.99
CA LEU A 12 -24.92 11.92 -1.17
C LEU A 12 -24.46 11.64 -2.61
N GLN A 13 -25.18 12.17 -3.60
CA GLN A 13 -24.79 12.03 -5.01
C GLN A 13 -23.44 12.70 -5.29
N ARG A 14 -23.18 13.88 -4.72
CA ARG A 14 -21.89 14.56 -4.84
C ARG A 14 -20.77 13.76 -4.17
N ALA A 15 -21.02 13.20 -2.98
CA ALA A 15 -20.06 12.36 -2.27
C ALA A 15 -19.65 11.14 -3.12
N ARG A 16 -20.64 10.46 -3.72
CA ARG A 16 -20.40 9.33 -4.65
C ARG A 16 -19.57 9.74 -5.85
N LYS A 17 -19.88 10.89 -6.48
CA LYS A 17 -19.09 11.42 -7.60
C LYS A 17 -17.64 11.70 -7.20
N ALA A 18 -17.42 12.31 -6.04
CA ALA A 18 -16.07 12.56 -5.52
C ALA A 18 -15.30 11.26 -5.30
N ASN A 19 -15.93 10.23 -4.72
CA ASN A 19 -15.29 8.91 -4.57
C ASN A 19 -14.94 8.26 -5.92
N VAL A 20 -15.84 8.33 -6.92
CA VAL A 20 -15.56 7.80 -8.27
C VAL A 20 -14.38 8.54 -8.91
N LEU A 21 -14.33 9.87 -8.78
CA LEU A 21 -13.20 10.66 -9.26
C LEU A 21 -11.90 10.26 -8.55
N GLY A 22 -11.95 10.03 -7.23
CA GLY A 22 -10.81 9.55 -6.46
C GLY A 22 -10.30 8.20 -6.93
N LEU A 23 -11.19 7.25 -7.25
CA LEU A 23 -10.81 5.96 -7.83
C LEU A 23 -10.14 6.11 -9.20
N GLN A 24 -10.65 6.99 -10.06
CA GLN A 24 -10.05 7.26 -11.37
C GLN A 24 -8.64 7.86 -11.24
N HIS A 25 -8.43 8.80 -10.33
CA HIS A 25 -7.10 9.33 -10.03
C HIS A 25 -6.18 8.25 -9.45
N TYR A 26 -6.68 7.43 -8.53
CA TYR A 26 -5.92 6.32 -7.95
C TYR A 26 -5.47 5.30 -9.00
N GLU A 27 -6.33 4.96 -9.97
CA GLU A 27 -6.01 4.07 -11.08
C GLU A 27 -4.94 4.64 -12.03
N ARG A 28 -4.91 5.97 -12.19
CA ARG A 28 -3.91 6.68 -13.01
C ARG A 28 -2.61 7.04 -12.29
N TRP A 29 -2.46 6.65 -11.03
CA TRP A 29 -1.35 7.06 -10.16
C TRP A 29 -1.31 8.56 -9.82
N ASP A 30 -2.41 9.29 -10.00
CA ASP A 30 -2.58 10.68 -9.54
C ASP A 30 -2.89 10.70 -8.02
N ILE A 31 -1.97 10.21 -7.18
CA ILE A 31 -2.27 9.84 -5.79
C ILE A 31 -2.72 11.03 -4.93
N ASP A 32 -2.11 12.20 -5.10
CA ASP A 32 -2.53 13.43 -4.41
C ASP A 32 -3.98 13.83 -4.74
N GLU A 33 -4.37 13.74 -6.01
CA GLU A 33 -5.73 14.06 -6.46
C GLU A 33 -6.74 13.01 -6.00
N ALA A 34 -6.31 11.74 -5.91
CA ALA A 34 -7.11 10.68 -5.31
C ALA A 34 -7.41 10.98 -3.83
N ILE A 35 -6.38 11.34 -3.05
CA ILE A 35 -6.53 11.70 -1.62
C ILE A 35 -7.48 12.90 -1.46
N LYS A 36 -7.32 13.96 -2.26
CA LYS A 36 -8.22 15.13 -2.24
C LYS A 36 -9.68 14.73 -2.51
N SER A 37 -9.89 13.89 -3.53
CA SER A 37 -11.22 13.44 -3.93
C SER A 37 -11.90 12.56 -2.87
N PHE A 38 -11.16 11.66 -2.23
CA PHE A 38 -11.69 10.84 -1.14
C PHE A 38 -12.00 11.67 0.11
N ASN A 39 -11.14 12.65 0.44
CA ASN A 39 -11.42 13.59 1.52
C ASN A 39 -12.70 14.42 1.27
N GLU A 40 -12.94 14.85 0.03
CA GLU A 40 -14.21 15.51 -0.32
C GLU A 40 -15.41 14.56 -0.16
N ALA A 41 -15.29 13.30 -0.57
CA ALA A 41 -16.34 12.31 -0.37
C ALA A 41 -16.67 12.11 1.12
N ILE A 42 -15.64 12.00 1.97
CA ILE A 42 -15.77 11.89 3.43
C ILE A 42 -16.37 13.15 4.05
N ARG A 43 -15.97 14.35 3.59
CA ARG A 43 -16.53 15.62 4.08
C ARG A 43 -18.03 15.71 3.81
N LEU A 44 -18.50 15.17 2.68
CA LEU A 44 -19.90 15.19 2.28
C LEU A 44 -20.73 14.05 2.93
N ASN A 45 -20.12 12.90 3.18
CA ASN A 45 -20.74 11.77 3.87
C ASN A 45 -19.71 11.02 4.74
N PRO A 46 -19.53 11.43 6.01
CA PRO A 46 -18.43 10.95 6.84
C PRO A 46 -18.63 9.53 7.38
N GLU A 47 -19.85 9.00 7.38
CA GLU A 47 -20.17 7.66 7.89
C GLU A 47 -20.12 6.57 6.81
N GLU A 48 -19.70 6.88 5.58
CA GLU A 48 -19.55 5.89 4.53
C GLU A 48 -18.19 5.20 4.63
N ALA A 49 -18.19 3.94 5.11
CA ALA A 49 -17.00 3.13 5.33
C ALA A 49 -16.11 3.04 4.08
N GLU A 50 -16.71 2.81 2.91
CA GLU A 50 -15.94 2.59 1.67
C GLU A 50 -15.04 3.78 1.31
N TYR A 51 -15.44 5.01 1.65
CA TYR A 51 -14.63 6.21 1.38
C TYR A 51 -13.37 6.23 2.24
N HIS A 52 -13.47 5.79 3.49
CA HIS A 52 -12.32 5.66 4.39
C HIS A 52 -11.37 4.54 3.95
N LEU A 53 -11.90 3.43 3.45
CA LEU A 53 -11.07 2.34 2.89
C LEU A 53 -10.30 2.80 1.66
N ASN A 54 -10.95 3.52 0.75
CA ASN A 54 -10.30 4.06 -0.44
C ASN A 54 -9.25 5.12 -0.09
N LEU A 55 -9.53 5.98 0.90
CA LEU A 55 -8.55 6.92 1.43
C LEU A 55 -7.35 6.17 2.05
N ALA A 56 -7.58 5.11 2.83
CA ALA A 56 -6.50 4.31 3.42
C ALA A 56 -5.58 3.71 2.33
N ARG A 57 -6.15 3.19 1.24
CA ARG A 57 -5.39 2.67 0.10
C ARG A 57 -4.56 3.75 -0.59
N ALA A 58 -5.14 4.93 -0.82
CA ALA A 58 -4.43 6.05 -1.42
C ALA A 58 -3.29 6.57 -0.53
N LEU A 59 -3.52 6.69 0.78
CA LEU A 59 -2.51 7.12 1.74
C LEU A 59 -1.37 6.10 1.88
N ALA A 60 -1.69 4.81 1.90
CA ALA A 60 -0.68 3.76 1.95
C ALA A 60 0.20 3.78 0.68
N ARG A 61 -0.42 3.95 -0.50
CA ARG A 61 0.30 4.12 -1.77
C ARG A 61 1.13 5.40 -1.82
N TYR A 62 0.69 6.47 -1.15
CA TYR A 62 1.47 7.71 -1.00
C TYR A 62 2.66 7.54 -0.02
N GLY A 63 2.61 6.54 0.87
CA GLY A 63 3.60 6.30 1.91
C GLY A 63 3.26 6.91 3.28
N ASP A 64 2.10 7.56 3.44
CA ASP A 64 1.61 8.05 4.74
C ASP A 64 0.84 6.94 5.48
N PHE A 65 1.59 5.98 6.02
CA PHE A 65 1.04 4.81 6.71
C PHE A 65 0.31 5.19 8.00
N ASP A 66 0.72 6.24 8.70
CA ASP A 66 0.05 6.70 9.92
C ASP A 66 -1.34 7.25 9.60
N ALA A 67 -1.48 8.03 8.53
CA ALA A 67 -2.79 8.47 8.06
C ALA A 67 -3.62 7.29 7.52
N ALA A 68 -3.00 6.34 6.82
CA ALA A 68 -3.69 5.14 6.35
C ALA A 68 -4.30 4.32 7.51
N ARG A 69 -3.57 4.16 8.63
CA ARG A 69 -4.09 3.53 9.85
C ARG A 69 -5.29 4.25 10.44
N ARG A 70 -5.25 5.58 10.49
CA ARG A 70 -6.38 6.39 10.99
C ARG A 70 -7.62 6.24 10.10
N ALA A 71 -7.43 6.21 8.78
CA ALA A 71 -8.49 5.96 7.82
C ALA A 71 -9.07 4.54 7.97
N LEU A 72 -8.23 3.51 8.15
CA LEU A 72 -8.68 2.15 8.48
C LEU A 72 -9.50 2.09 9.78
N GLY A 73 -9.07 2.79 10.83
CA GLY A 73 -9.83 2.86 12.08
C GLY A 73 -11.23 3.46 11.87
N SER A 74 -11.35 4.43 10.97
CA SER A 74 -12.64 5.02 10.58
C SER A 74 -13.46 4.05 9.72
N TYR A 75 -12.84 3.32 8.79
CA TYR A 75 -13.49 2.25 8.03
C TYR A 75 -14.09 1.19 8.96
N ILE A 76 -13.30 0.65 9.89
CA ILE A 76 -13.75 -0.36 10.87
C ILE A 76 -14.93 0.17 11.68
N ARG A 77 -14.84 1.42 12.14
CA ARG A 77 -15.89 2.08 12.93
C ARG A 77 -17.23 2.20 12.18
N PHE A 78 -17.19 2.43 10.87
CA PHE A 78 -18.37 2.70 10.06
C PHE A 78 -18.86 1.50 9.25
N GLU A 79 -18.08 0.41 9.15
CA GLU A 79 -18.46 -0.77 8.38
C GLU A 79 -19.64 -1.49 9.06
N PRO A 80 -20.80 -1.59 8.38
CA PRO A 80 -21.98 -2.22 8.97
C PRO A 80 -21.87 -3.75 9.05
N ASN A 81 -21.01 -4.37 8.22
CA ASN A 81 -20.77 -5.80 8.29
C ASN A 81 -19.78 -6.11 9.42
N LYS A 82 -20.28 -6.72 10.49
CA LYS A 82 -19.49 -7.00 11.69
C LYS A 82 -18.34 -7.97 11.42
N GLU A 83 -18.57 -9.01 10.63
CA GLU A 83 -17.53 -10.00 10.30
C GLU A 83 -16.37 -9.36 9.52
N LEU A 84 -16.69 -8.41 8.63
CA LEU A 84 -15.70 -7.66 7.87
C LEU A 84 -14.93 -6.68 8.75
N ALA A 85 -15.61 -5.98 9.66
CA ALA A 85 -14.96 -5.12 10.65
C ALA A 85 -14.00 -5.91 11.55
N GLU A 86 -14.47 -7.02 12.14
CA GLU A 86 -13.66 -7.91 12.99
C GLU A 86 -12.43 -8.46 12.24
N ARG A 87 -12.59 -8.82 10.96
CA ARG A 87 -11.47 -9.28 10.13
C ARG A 87 -10.41 -8.18 9.96
N PHE A 88 -10.82 -6.94 9.73
CA PHE A 88 -9.89 -5.82 9.63
C PHE A 88 -9.24 -5.49 10.99
N GLU A 89 -9.98 -5.58 12.09
CA GLU A 89 -9.42 -5.45 13.44
C GLU A 89 -8.35 -6.51 13.71
N GLN A 90 -8.56 -7.75 13.27
CA GLN A 90 -7.55 -8.81 13.38
C GLN A 90 -6.32 -8.55 12.50
N LEU A 91 -6.52 -8.09 11.26
CA LEU A 91 -5.43 -7.80 10.32
C LEU A 91 -4.59 -6.59 10.73
N PHE A 92 -5.18 -5.61 11.42
CA PHE A 92 -4.56 -4.33 11.77
C PHE A 92 -4.55 -4.06 13.28
N GLY A 93 -4.64 -5.12 14.08
CA GLY A 93 -4.61 -5.06 15.53
C GLY A 93 -3.26 -4.59 16.08
N GLU A 94 -3.12 -4.60 17.41
CA GLU A 94 -1.85 -4.27 18.04
C GLU A 94 -0.86 -5.44 17.92
N GLY A 95 0.37 -5.13 17.49
CA GLY A 95 1.45 -6.09 17.37
C GLY A 95 1.71 -6.55 15.92
N MET A 96 2.75 -7.37 15.78
CA MET A 96 3.11 -7.99 14.50
C MET A 96 2.33 -9.28 14.31
N ASP A 97 1.80 -9.51 13.12
CA ASP A 97 1.29 -10.84 12.75
C ASP A 97 2.45 -11.85 12.55
N GLU A 98 2.11 -13.12 12.28
CA GLU A 98 3.11 -14.18 12.10
C GLU A 98 4.05 -13.92 10.91
N VAL A 99 3.57 -13.29 9.84
CA VAL A 99 4.38 -12.93 8.67
C VAL A 99 5.35 -11.81 9.02
N GLU A 100 4.86 -10.75 9.67
CA GLU A 100 5.67 -9.61 10.14
C GLU A 100 6.74 -10.06 11.13
N THR A 101 6.37 -10.92 12.07
CA THR A 101 7.28 -11.48 13.06
C THR A 101 8.38 -12.28 12.38
N LEU A 102 8.00 -13.18 11.46
CA LEU A 102 8.95 -14.07 10.79
C LEU A 102 9.92 -13.30 9.88
N VAL A 103 9.41 -12.36 9.07
CA VAL A 103 10.26 -11.57 8.17
C VAL A 103 11.22 -10.69 8.96
N THR A 104 10.74 -10.05 10.03
CA THR A 104 11.56 -9.22 10.92
C THR A 104 12.68 -10.04 11.55
N GLN A 105 12.36 -11.20 12.12
CA GLN A 105 13.36 -12.08 12.75
C GLN A 105 14.39 -12.57 11.75
N GLN A 106 13.98 -13.04 10.56
CA GLN A 106 14.89 -13.60 9.56
C GLN A 106 15.82 -12.54 8.97
N MET A 107 15.28 -11.37 8.61
CA MET A 107 16.10 -10.28 8.09
C MET A 107 17.07 -9.73 9.15
N THR A 108 16.62 -9.62 10.41
CA THR A 108 17.50 -9.20 11.52
C THR A 108 18.62 -10.20 11.78
N ARG A 109 18.33 -11.51 11.74
CA ARG A 109 19.37 -12.57 11.84
C ARG A 109 20.38 -12.54 10.70
N LYS A 110 20.00 -11.99 9.55
CA LYS A 110 20.88 -11.74 8.40
C LYS A 110 21.55 -10.37 8.44
N GLU A 111 21.46 -9.68 9.58
CA GLU A 111 22.09 -8.38 9.82
C GLU A 111 21.66 -7.32 8.79
N MET A 112 20.43 -7.43 8.28
CA MET A 112 19.89 -6.43 7.37
C MET A 112 19.69 -5.10 8.10
N PRO A 113 19.95 -3.95 7.43
CA PRO A 113 19.70 -2.65 8.02
C PRO A 113 18.23 -2.48 8.46
N LEU A 114 18.01 -1.78 9.57
CA LEU A 114 16.70 -1.67 10.21
C LEU A 114 15.66 -1.03 9.26
N GLU A 115 16.07 -0.08 8.45
CA GLU A 115 15.26 0.60 7.43
C GLU A 115 14.79 -0.36 6.33
N VAL A 116 15.58 -1.37 5.98
CA VAL A 116 15.23 -2.40 5.00
C VAL A 116 14.26 -3.41 5.63
N VAL A 117 14.48 -3.78 6.88
CA VAL A 117 13.52 -4.61 7.65
C VAL A 117 12.18 -3.89 7.78
N GLY A 118 12.20 -2.60 8.12
CA GLY A 118 11.02 -1.74 8.21
C GLY A 118 10.26 -1.64 6.89
N ALA A 119 10.97 -1.54 5.76
CA ALA A 119 10.35 -1.52 4.43
C ALA A 119 9.59 -2.82 4.11
N ALA A 120 10.07 -3.99 4.56
CA ALA A 120 9.35 -5.26 4.40
C ALA A 120 8.04 -5.30 5.19
N VAL A 121 8.06 -4.83 6.45
CA VAL A 121 6.86 -4.73 7.29
C VAL A 121 5.87 -3.71 6.69
N GLN A 122 6.36 -2.58 6.19
CA GLN A 122 5.55 -1.57 5.50
C GLN A 122 4.90 -2.12 4.22
N MET A 123 5.65 -2.86 3.39
CA MET A 123 5.10 -3.50 2.20
C MET A 123 3.98 -4.48 2.54
N TRP A 124 4.16 -5.25 3.60
CA TRP A 124 3.12 -6.16 4.07
C TRP A 124 1.87 -5.45 4.56
N MET A 125 2.06 -4.35 5.29
CA MET A 125 0.97 -3.48 5.70
C MET A 125 0.21 -2.91 4.50
N GLU A 126 0.91 -2.37 3.51
CA GLU A 126 0.29 -1.86 2.30
C GLU A 126 -0.47 -2.95 1.55
N TYR A 127 0.11 -4.14 1.43
CA TYR A 127 -0.54 -5.27 0.77
C TYR A 127 -1.88 -5.60 1.42
N ARG A 128 -1.91 -5.73 2.75
CA ARG A 128 -3.15 -5.97 3.53
C ARG A 128 -4.19 -4.87 3.33
N ILE A 129 -3.76 -3.62 3.13
CA ILE A 129 -4.66 -2.49 2.84
C ILE A 129 -5.22 -2.61 1.41
N CYS A 130 -4.33 -2.86 0.43
CA CYS A 130 -4.65 -2.87 -1.00
C CYS A 130 -5.59 -4.01 -1.41
N ILE A 131 -5.52 -5.17 -0.75
CA ILE A 131 -6.48 -6.26 -1.01
C ILE A 131 -7.92 -5.90 -0.59
N GLY A 132 -8.08 -4.93 0.31
CA GLY A 132 -9.37 -4.39 0.73
C GLY A 132 -10.32 -5.47 1.26
N ARG A 133 -11.51 -5.58 0.65
CA ARG A 133 -12.52 -6.55 1.08
C ARG A 133 -12.19 -8.00 0.73
N ARG A 134 -11.17 -8.27 -0.11
CA ARG A 134 -10.75 -9.64 -0.42
C ARG A 134 -10.18 -10.33 0.82
N PRO A 135 -10.58 -11.58 1.13
CA PRO A 135 -10.05 -12.29 2.28
C PRO A 135 -8.58 -12.66 2.05
N LEU A 136 -7.75 -12.44 3.08
CA LEU A 136 -6.37 -12.89 3.13
C LEU A 136 -6.30 -14.21 3.91
N ILE A 137 -5.85 -15.27 3.26
CA ILE A 137 -5.70 -16.58 3.90
C ILE A 137 -4.21 -16.91 3.96
N ILE A 138 -3.64 -16.85 5.16
CA ILE A 138 -2.24 -17.18 5.42
C ILE A 138 -2.20 -18.61 5.97
N ARG A 139 -1.89 -19.58 5.12
CA ARG A 139 -1.75 -20.98 5.55
C ARG A 139 -0.39 -21.27 6.20
N LYS A 140 0.63 -20.58 5.72
CA LYS A 140 2.02 -20.73 6.13
C LYS A 140 2.68 -19.35 6.07
N PRO A 141 3.10 -18.75 7.18
CA PRO A 141 3.67 -17.40 7.17
C PRO A 141 4.96 -17.32 6.33
N GLU A 142 5.71 -18.40 6.21
CA GLU A 142 6.96 -18.50 5.43
C GLU A 142 6.76 -18.15 3.96
N THR A 143 5.56 -18.40 3.40
CA THR A 143 5.30 -18.13 1.97
C THR A 143 5.28 -16.64 1.68
N TRP A 144 4.64 -15.85 2.55
CA TRP A 144 4.59 -14.39 2.44
C TRP A 144 5.89 -13.75 2.91
N ALA A 145 6.45 -14.22 4.04
CA ALA A 145 7.68 -13.66 4.59
C ALA A 145 8.86 -13.80 3.61
N SER A 146 8.99 -14.95 2.95
CA SER A 146 10.01 -15.17 1.91
C SER A 146 9.83 -14.24 0.70
N ALA A 147 8.59 -14.02 0.27
CA ALA A 147 8.31 -13.11 -0.84
C ALA A 147 8.58 -11.64 -0.48
N LEU A 148 8.23 -11.20 0.72
CA LEU A 148 8.53 -9.85 1.20
C LEU A 148 10.04 -9.60 1.26
N ASP A 149 10.79 -10.54 1.86
CA ASP A 149 12.26 -10.45 1.94
C ASP A 149 12.89 -10.39 0.54
N TYR A 150 12.51 -11.32 -0.34
CA TYR A 150 12.98 -11.32 -1.72
C TYR A 150 12.66 -9.99 -2.44
N THR A 151 11.42 -9.52 -2.34
CA THR A 151 10.96 -8.32 -3.06
C THR A 151 11.72 -7.08 -2.61
N ILE A 152 11.83 -6.86 -1.29
CA ILE A 152 12.53 -5.70 -0.72
C ILE A 152 14.01 -5.70 -1.10
N ARG A 153 14.67 -6.85 -0.98
CA ARG A 153 16.09 -6.95 -1.36
C ARG A 153 16.28 -6.72 -2.86
N LYS A 154 15.37 -7.20 -3.72
CA LYS A 154 15.42 -6.93 -5.16
C LYS A 154 15.17 -5.46 -5.51
N ILE A 155 14.25 -4.78 -4.83
CA ILE A 155 14.03 -3.32 -4.99
C ILE A 155 15.31 -2.56 -4.63
N ASN A 156 16.03 -3.03 -3.61
CA ASN A 156 17.28 -2.45 -3.13
C ASN A 156 18.54 -3.07 -3.78
N PHE A 157 18.41 -3.62 -4.99
CA PHE A 157 19.51 -4.13 -5.82
C PHE A 157 20.43 -5.19 -5.20
N ALA A 158 19.96 -5.92 -4.20
CA ALA A 158 20.74 -7.03 -3.71
C ALA A 158 20.83 -8.13 -4.80
N GLU A 159 22.04 -8.68 -4.93
CA GLU A 159 22.34 -9.82 -5.79
C GLU A 159 21.96 -11.11 -5.06
N LEU A 160 20.73 -11.57 -5.27
CA LEU A 160 20.22 -12.83 -4.74
C LEU A 160 19.22 -13.49 -5.68
N THR A 161 19.12 -14.80 -5.55
CA THR A 161 18.21 -15.64 -6.29
C THR A 161 16.99 -16.03 -5.44
N GLN A 162 15.90 -16.42 -6.12
CA GLN A 162 14.73 -17.00 -5.46
C GLN A 162 15.07 -18.29 -4.69
N ARG A 163 16.14 -19.02 -5.09
CA ARG A 163 16.57 -20.26 -4.43
C ARG A 163 17.16 -19.98 -3.05
N GLU A 164 18.04 -18.99 -2.95
CA GLU A 164 18.67 -18.61 -1.69
C GLU A 164 17.64 -18.18 -0.64
N ILE A 165 16.61 -17.41 -1.04
CA ILE A 165 15.50 -17.04 -0.14
C ILE A 165 14.61 -18.24 0.18
N ALA A 166 14.33 -19.09 -0.80
CA ALA A 166 13.52 -20.29 -0.57
C ALA A 166 14.15 -21.22 0.48
N GLU A 167 15.47 -21.40 0.43
CA GLU A 167 16.24 -22.16 1.44
C GLU A 167 16.18 -21.52 2.83
N LEU A 168 16.29 -20.19 2.91
CA LEU A 168 16.23 -19.44 4.18
C LEU A 168 14.90 -19.63 4.92
N TYR A 169 13.79 -19.71 4.17
CA TYR A 169 12.44 -19.81 4.73
C TYR A 169 11.84 -21.21 4.67
N GLY A 170 12.56 -22.21 4.14
CA GLY A 170 12.06 -23.58 4.03
C GLY A 170 10.87 -23.74 3.07
N VAL A 171 10.82 -22.94 2.00
CA VAL A 171 9.78 -22.98 0.96
C VAL A 171 10.36 -23.36 -0.41
N SER A 172 9.54 -23.50 -1.45
CA SER A 172 10.04 -23.71 -2.82
C SER A 172 10.35 -22.38 -3.52
N PRO A 173 11.30 -22.33 -4.47
CA PRO A 173 11.54 -21.14 -5.29
C PRO A 173 10.31 -20.70 -6.10
N SER A 174 9.46 -21.66 -6.50
CA SER A 174 8.17 -21.38 -7.15
C SER A 174 7.19 -20.67 -6.22
N THR A 175 7.24 -20.95 -4.93
CA THR A 175 6.44 -20.27 -3.90
C THR A 175 6.90 -18.82 -3.77
N VAL A 176 8.20 -18.58 -3.59
CA VAL A 176 8.76 -17.23 -3.53
C VAL A 176 8.34 -16.40 -4.75
N ARG A 177 8.46 -16.98 -5.95
CA ARG A 177 8.04 -16.32 -7.19
C ARG A 177 6.55 -15.99 -7.23
N ALA A 178 5.68 -16.93 -6.85
CA ALA A 178 4.24 -16.74 -6.92
C ALA A 178 3.78 -15.58 -6.04
N TYR A 179 4.23 -15.55 -4.78
CA TYR A 179 3.87 -14.50 -3.83
C TYR A 179 4.62 -13.18 -4.11
N HIS A 180 5.84 -13.23 -4.64
CA HIS A 180 6.52 -12.03 -5.17
C HIS A 180 5.70 -11.40 -6.30
N ASN A 181 5.25 -12.18 -7.28
CA ASN A 181 4.42 -11.67 -8.37
C ASN A 181 3.09 -11.09 -7.87
N ASP A 182 2.49 -11.70 -6.84
CA ASP A 182 1.26 -11.18 -6.22
C ASP A 182 1.51 -9.82 -5.55
N LEU A 183 2.63 -9.67 -4.82
CA LEU A 183 3.05 -8.38 -4.26
C LEU A 183 3.25 -7.34 -5.37
N ILE A 184 4.03 -7.67 -6.40
CA ILE A 184 4.31 -6.76 -7.52
C ILE A 184 3.01 -6.31 -8.20
N GLN A 185 2.08 -7.22 -8.47
CA GLN A 185 0.82 -6.92 -9.15
C GLN A 185 -0.15 -6.13 -8.27
N ALA A 186 -0.31 -6.51 -7.00
CA ALA A 186 -1.27 -5.89 -6.11
C ALA A 186 -0.86 -4.47 -5.70
N LEU A 187 0.46 -4.26 -5.54
CA LEU A 187 1.03 -2.99 -5.10
C LEU A 187 1.55 -2.14 -6.26
N ASP A 188 1.54 -2.70 -7.47
CA ASP A 188 2.07 -2.11 -8.69
C ASP A 188 3.50 -1.57 -8.45
N ILE A 189 4.36 -2.47 -7.97
CA ILE A 189 5.74 -2.18 -7.59
C ILE A 189 6.61 -2.09 -8.84
N MET A 190 7.41 -1.03 -8.90
CA MET A 190 8.46 -0.86 -9.90
C MET A 190 9.86 -1.12 -9.31
N PRO A 191 10.89 -1.40 -10.14
CA PRO A 191 12.28 -1.35 -9.68
C PRO A 191 12.58 0.01 -9.03
N CYS A 192 13.28 0.02 -7.89
CA CYS A 192 13.55 1.23 -7.09
C CYS A 192 12.28 1.98 -6.63
N ASP A 193 11.18 1.26 -6.39
CA ASP A 193 9.95 1.87 -5.87
C ASP A 193 10.24 2.76 -4.64
N TYR A 194 9.90 4.05 -4.74
CA TYR A 194 10.24 5.05 -3.74
C TYR A 194 9.68 4.70 -2.35
N ARG A 195 8.57 3.94 -2.28
CA ARG A 195 7.98 3.50 -1.01
C ARG A 195 8.93 2.62 -0.21
N TYR A 196 9.74 1.81 -0.89
CA TYR A 196 10.51 0.73 -0.28
C TYR A 196 12.02 0.77 -0.55
N PHE A 197 12.47 1.62 -1.47
CA PHE A 197 13.88 1.86 -1.71
C PHE A 197 14.52 2.58 -0.51
N ARG A 198 15.69 2.12 -0.10
CA ARG A 198 16.45 2.59 1.07
C ARG A 198 17.94 2.81 0.76
N GLY A 199 18.33 2.80 -0.52
CA GLY A 199 19.66 3.24 -0.93
C GLY A 199 19.78 4.77 -0.86
N GLU A 200 21.01 5.27 -0.90
CA GLU A 200 21.30 6.72 -0.75
C GLU A 200 20.77 7.57 -1.91
N GLU A 201 20.87 7.09 -3.15
CA GLU A 201 20.36 7.76 -4.35
C GLU A 201 19.42 6.82 -5.10
N ASN A 202 18.13 7.19 -5.21
CA ASN A 202 17.19 6.41 -6.00
C ASN A 202 17.46 6.65 -7.50
N PRO A 203 17.77 5.61 -8.30
CA PRO A 203 18.06 5.79 -9.72
C PRO A 203 16.89 6.40 -10.51
N LEU A 204 15.66 6.25 -10.04
CA LEU A 204 14.49 6.84 -10.69
C LEU A 204 14.42 8.36 -10.52
N ASP A 205 14.99 8.93 -9.44
CA ASP A 205 14.92 10.38 -9.20
C ASP A 205 15.60 11.15 -10.34
N LYS A 206 16.77 10.67 -10.80
CA LYS A 206 17.49 11.25 -11.95
C LYS A 206 16.71 11.13 -13.25
N LEU A 207 15.93 10.05 -13.43
CA LEU A 207 15.09 9.88 -14.61
C LEU A 207 13.88 10.81 -14.57
N VAL A 208 13.29 11.02 -13.39
CA VAL A 208 12.20 11.98 -13.19
C VAL A 208 12.69 13.41 -13.45
N GLU A 209 13.85 13.78 -12.90
CA GLU A 209 14.49 15.07 -13.19
C GLU A 209 14.74 15.26 -14.68
N ALA A 210 15.30 14.25 -15.36
CA ALA A 210 15.54 14.29 -16.80
C ALA A 210 14.23 14.42 -17.60
N ALA A 211 13.17 13.71 -17.21
CA ALA A 211 11.86 13.81 -17.86
C ALA A 211 11.24 15.20 -17.69
N ALA A 212 11.30 15.78 -16.48
CA ALA A 212 10.82 17.13 -16.21
C ALA A 212 11.59 18.17 -17.04
N MET A 213 12.92 18.04 -17.14
CA MET A 213 13.73 18.91 -18.00
C MET A 213 13.35 18.81 -19.48
N LEU A 214 13.00 17.61 -19.96
CA LEU A 214 12.54 17.41 -21.34
C LEU A 214 11.18 18.06 -21.58
N GLU A 215 10.23 17.94 -20.64
CA GLU A 215 8.93 18.62 -20.74
C GLU A 215 9.06 20.14 -20.75
N GLU A 216 9.89 20.70 -19.88
CA GLU A 216 10.18 22.15 -19.88
C GLU A 216 10.81 22.61 -21.21
N LEU A 217 11.70 21.80 -21.77
CA LEU A 217 12.36 22.08 -23.04
C LEU A 217 11.34 22.04 -24.19
N GLU A 218 10.48 21.02 -24.25
CA GLU A 218 9.40 20.93 -25.22
C GLU A 218 8.46 22.13 -25.14
N GLU A 219 8.09 22.55 -23.93
CA GLU A 219 7.21 23.70 -23.75
C GLU A 219 7.87 25.01 -24.18
N ARG A 220 9.18 25.18 -23.97
CA ARG A 220 9.95 26.30 -24.52
C ARG A 220 9.95 26.31 -26.05
N PHE A 221 10.10 25.15 -26.70
CA PHE A 221 10.06 25.04 -28.17
C PHE A 221 8.65 25.16 -28.76
N ARG A 222 7.60 24.93 -27.96
CA ARG A 222 6.19 25.08 -28.37
C ARG A 222 5.68 26.52 -28.21
N ARG A 223 6.43 27.39 -27.52
CA ARG A 223 6.16 28.84 -27.46
C ARG A 223 6.77 29.52 -28.71
N PRO A 224 5.98 30.29 -29.48
CA PRO A 224 6.41 30.91 -30.74
C PRO A 224 7.45 32.03 -30.55
#